data_AF-A0A3A0EID9-F1
#
_entry.id   AF-A0A3A0EID9-F1
#
_cell.length_a   1.000
_cell.length_b   1.000
_cell.length_c   1.000
_cell.angle_alpha   90.00
_cell.angle_beta   90.00
_cell.angle_gamma   90.00
#
_symmetry.space_group_name_H-M   'P 1'
#
loop_
_entity.id
_entity.type
_entity.pdbx_description
1 polymer ?
#
loop_
_entity_poly.entity_id
_entity_poly.type
_entity_poly.pdbx_seq_one_letter_code
_entity_poly.pdbx_strand_id
1 'polypeptide(L)'
;MIQATLIFLLGFLGAGFLAVLVAPSIWRRAVKLTRRRIEAALPLSMAEIRADKDAARAQYAMATRKLEVTVETLKEEIAAQSLEVDRARDETRRALHALDEKEATRAELERRERELRAELRQAQEEAARLSEALAGRDRALEERAAELEKLGAMYDEASFNASERQIELVAREADVERLTGELSTLREEHRQADARLREAGAQIRELEQALRGEKRRVVVLERNAGKLTAALSDREEKLDRRERDLDRLREKLKEASESGRKLAARLSAAQDRQARLEQDLAVQARESKALRAVQDRKWGGPAAAGSDGGGEGGADRVETALLRERINDLAAEVVSLTARLEGPDSPIHKALAADAGDAGAGAAGGVSLAERIRALQKAAGAKTAG
;
A
#
# COMPACT_ATOMS: atom_id res chain seq x y z
N MET A 1 185.16 -133.33 -67.50
CA MET A 1 184.04 -132.74 -66.74
C MET A 1 182.65 -133.20 -67.22
N ILE A 2 182.47 -133.72 -68.44
CA ILE A 2 181.16 -134.15 -69.00
C ILE A 2 180.58 -135.41 -68.29
N GLN A 3 181.42 -136.32 -67.81
CA GLN A 3 180.98 -137.57 -67.16
C GLN A 3 180.24 -137.35 -65.83
N ALA A 4 180.68 -136.38 -65.01
CA ALA A 4 180.02 -136.04 -63.75
C ALA A 4 178.64 -135.39 -63.99
N THR A 5 178.53 -134.55 -65.03
CA THR A 5 177.26 -133.94 -65.44
C THR A 5 176.26 -134.97 -65.95
N LEU A 6 176.71 -136.00 -66.68
CA LEU A 6 175.86 -137.09 -67.18
C LEU A 6 175.31 -137.97 -66.04
N ILE A 7 176.15 -138.32 -65.06
CA ILE A 7 175.71 -139.12 -63.89
C ILE A 7 174.73 -138.31 -63.02
N PHE A 8 174.96 -137.00 -62.85
CA PHE A 8 174.03 -136.11 -62.15
C PHE A 8 172.69 -135.98 -62.88
N LEU A 9 172.72 -135.77 -64.21
CA LEU A 9 171.51 -135.73 -65.04
C LEU A 9 170.75 -137.06 -64.99
N LEU A 10 171.44 -138.20 -65.06
CA LEU A 10 170.82 -139.52 -64.99
C LEU A 10 170.21 -139.80 -63.61
N GLY A 11 170.90 -139.42 -62.53
CA GLY A 11 170.38 -139.50 -61.17
C GLY A 11 169.16 -138.60 -60.96
N PHE A 12 169.20 -137.38 -61.48
CA PHE A 12 168.06 -136.44 -61.44
C PHE A 12 166.88 -136.94 -62.28
N LEU A 13 167.12 -137.49 -63.48
CA LEU A 13 166.08 -138.11 -64.30
C LEU A 13 165.48 -139.33 -63.60
N GLY A 14 166.32 -140.17 -62.97
CA GLY A 14 165.87 -141.35 -62.23
C GLY A 14 165.01 -140.99 -61.02
N ALA A 15 165.44 -139.99 -60.23
CA ALA A 15 164.66 -139.47 -59.10
C ALA A 15 163.37 -138.78 -59.57
N GLY A 16 163.43 -138.02 -60.66
CA GLY A 16 162.28 -137.38 -61.30
C GLY A 16 161.27 -138.41 -61.79
N PHE A 17 161.73 -139.49 -62.42
CA PHE A 17 160.88 -140.58 -62.88
C PHE A 17 160.16 -141.27 -61.71
N LEU A 18 160.87 -141.55 -60.61
CA LEU A 18 160.27 -142.10 -59.38
C LEU A 18 159.26 -141.13 -58.75
N ALA A 19 159.55 -139.83 -58.71
CA ALA A 19 158.63 -138.82 -58.19
C ALA A 19 157.34 -138.75 -59.03
N VAL A 20 157.45 -138.78 -60.37
CA VAL A 20 156.30 -138.82 -61.28
C VAL A 20 155.49 -140.10 -61.12
N LEU A 21 156.11 -141.22 -60.76
CA LEU A 21 155.42 -142.49 -60.55
C LEU A 21 154.63 -142.51 -59.23
N VAL A 22 155.13 -141.86 -58.18
CA VAL A 22 154.51 -141.83 -56.85
C VAL A 22 153.52 -140.66 -56.67
N ALA A 23 153.74 -139.52 -57.34
CA ALA A 23 152.89 -138.33 -57.23
C ALA A 23 151.39 -138.59 -57.51
N PRO A 24 150.99 -139.38 -58.53
CA PRO A 24 149.58 -139.70 -58.77
C PRO A 24 148.92 -140.45 -57.61
N SER A 25 149.66 -141.31 -56.92
CA SER A 25 149.15 -142.07 -55.77
C SER A 25 148.97 -141.19 -54.54
N ILE A 26 149.92 -140.30 -54.26
CA ILE A 26 149.82 -139.35 -53.15
C ILE A 26 148.68 -138.36 -53.39
N TRP A 27 148.54 -137.82 -54.61
CA TRP A 27 147.45 -136.91 -54.97
C TRP A 27 146.08 -137.61 -54.85
N ARG A 28 145.93 -138.82 -55.39
CA ARG A 28 144.68 -139.60 -55.27
C ARG A 28 144.29 -139.82 -53.81
N ARG A 29 145.28 -140.07 -52.94
CA ARG A 29 145.04 -140.27 -51.50
C ARG A 29 144.67 -138.96 -50.79
N ALA A 30 145.32 -137.86 -51.12
CA ALA A 30 144.98 -136.53 -50.58
C ALA A 30 143.56 -136.10 -50.96
N VAL A 31 143.16 -136.25 -52.23
CA VAL A 31 141.80 -135.95 -52.72
C VAL A 31 140.75 -136.83 -52.04
N LYS A 32 141.04 -138.11 -51.81
CA LYS A 32 140.11 -139.02 -51.12
C LYS A 32 139.90 -138.60 -49.66
N LEU A 33 140.94 -138.13 -48.99
CA LEU A 33 140.86 -137.64 -47.61
C LEU A 33 140.12 -136.30 -47.51
N THR A 34 140.39 -135.34 -48.40
CA THR A 34 139.66 -134.06 -48.41
C THR A 34 138.21 -134.24 -48.82
N ARG A 35 137.92 -135.09 -49.81
CA ARG A 35 136.55 -135.48 -50.19
C ARG A 35 135.81 -136.11 -49.02
N ARG A 36 136.42 -137.09 -48.32
CA ARG A 36 135.81 -137.70 -47.13
C ARG A 36 135.60 -136.70 -45.99
N ARG A 37 136.48 -135.70 -45.83
CA ARG A 37 136.35 -134.68 -44.77
C ARG A 37 135.27 -133.64 -45.09
N ILE A 38 135.09 -133.29 -46.37
CA ILE A 38 134.01 -132.40 -46.83
C ILE A 38 132.66 -133.13 -46.83
N GLU A 39 132.61 -134.39 -47.30
CA GLU A 39 131.41 -135.24 -47.21
C GLU A 39 131.00 -135.49 -45.75
N ALA A 40 131.95 -135.51 -44.81
CA ALA A 40 131.66 -135.62 -43.37
C ALA A 40 131.29 -134.27 -42.71
N ALA A 41 131.77 -133.13 -43.23
CA ALA A 41 131.48 -131.81 -42.68
C ALA A 41 130.20 -131.18 -43.26
N LEU A 42 129.78 -131.60 -44.46
CA LEU A 42 128.52 -131.23 -45.10
C LEU A 42 127.75 -132.50 -45.47
N PRO A 43 127.15 -133.21 -44.49
CA PRO A 43 126.15 -134.21 -44.80
C PRO A 43 124.84 -133.46 -45.08
N LEU A 44 124.66 -133.03 -46.32
CA LEU A 44 123.33 -132.69 -46.83
C LEU A 44 122.97 -133.74 -47.87
N SER A 45 122.22 -134.75 -47.44
CA SER A 45 121.60 -135.72 -48.33
C SER A 45 120.66 -135.01 -49.31
N MET A 46 120.51 -135.51 -50.53
CA MET A 46 119.49 -135.00 -51.48
C MET A 46 118.07 -135.05 -50.90
N ALA A 47 117.82 -135.93 -49.91
CA ALA A 47 116.57 -135.97 -49.16
C ALA A 47 116.42 -134.77 -48.21
N GLU A 48 117.49 -134.33 -47.55
CA GLU A 48 117.49 -133.16 -46.66
C GLU A 48 117.35 -131.85 -47.43
N ILE A 49 118.01 -131.70 -48.59
CA ILE A 49 117.82 -130.53 -49.46
C ILE A 49 116.37 -130.42 -49.95
N ARG A 50 115.72 -131.55 -50.24
CA ARG A 50 114.29 -131.58 -50.59
C ARG A 50 113.41 -131.25 -49.39
N ALA A 51 113.73 -131.78 -48.20
CA ALA A 51 113.04 -131.45 -46.97
C ALA A 51 113.14 -129.96 -46.62
N ASP A 52 114.30 -129.34 -46.75
CA ASP A 52 114.48 -127.90 -46.53
C ASP A 52 113.72 -127.06 -47.56
N LYS A 53 113.70 -127.49 -48.82
CA LYS A 53 112.93 -126.83 -49.87
C LYS A 53 111.42 -126.91 -49.60
N ASP A 54 110.93 -128.07 -49.19
CA ASP A 54 109.52 -128.26 -48.88
C ASP A 54 109.14 -127.60 -47.55
N ALA A 55 110.06 -127.55 -46.57
CA ALA A 55 109.92 -126.78 -45.33
C ALA A 55 109.87 -125.28 -45.61
N ALA A 56 110.75 -124.75 -46.47
CA ALA A 56 110.71 -123.35 -46.90
C ALA A 56 109.38 -123.03 -47.64
N ARG A 57 108.93 -123.92 -48.55
CA ARG A 57 107.63 -123.78 -49.21
C ARG A 57 106.47 -123.79 -48.22
N ALA A 58 106.50 -124.67 -47.23
CA ALA A 58 105.48 -124.73 -46.18
C ALA A 58 105.51 -123.47 -45.30
N GLN A 59 106.69 -122.98 -44.94
CA GLN A 59 106.86 -121.72 -44.21
C GLN A 59 106.31 -120.54 -44.99
N TYR A 60 106.62 -120.43 -46.28
CA TYR A 60 106.05 -119.40 -47.15
C TYR A 60 104.53 -119.55 -47.27
N ALA A 61 104.01 -120.76 -47.51
CA ALA A 61 102.57 -121.00 -47.60
C ALA A 61 101.84 -120.67 -46.30
N MET A 62 102.40 -121.03 -45.13
CA MET A 62 101.84 -120.67 -43.83
C MET A 62 101.94 -119.18 -43.56
N ALA A 63 103.05 -118.52 -43.91
CA ALA A 63 103.20 -117.08 -43.77
C ALA A 63 102.21 -116.32 -44.66
N THR A 64 102.04 -116.74 -45.92
CA THR A 64 101.04 -116.20 -46.84
C THR A 64 99.63 -116.44 -46.31
N ARG A 65 99.30 -117.64 -45.86
CA ARG A 65 97.97 -117.93 -45.30
C ARG A 65 97.70 -117.12 -44.03
N LYS A 66 98.69 -116.98 -43.16
CA LYS A 66 98.59 -116.16 -41.95
C LYS A 66 98.36 -114.69 -42.32
N LEU A 67 99.07 -114.17 -43.32
CA LEU A 67 98.88 -112.82 -43.85
C LEU A 67 97.48 -112.65 -44.45
N GLU A 68 97.02 -113.57 -45.28
CA GLU A 68 95.66 -113.56 -45.85
C GLU A 68 94.60 -113.49 -44.75
N VAL A 69 94.69 -114.36 -43.74
CA VAL A 69 93.77 -114.37 -42.60
C VAL A 69 93.82 -113.04 -41.85
N THR A 70 95.01 -112.49 -41.58
CA THR A 70 95.12 -111.19 -40.90
C THR A 70 94.56 -110.03 -41.73
N VAL A 71 94.73 -110.09 -43.06
CA VAL A 71 94.15 -109.07 -43.96
C VAL A 71 92.64 -109.19 -43.99
N GLU A 72 92.10 -110.41 -43.96
CA GLU A 72 90.66 -110.65 -43.91
C GLU A 72 90.05 -110.18 -42.59
N THR A 73 90.66 -110.49 -41.44
CA THR A 73 90.21 -109.97 -40.13
C THR A 73 90.28 -108.45 -40.06
N LEU A 74 91.37 -107.83 -40.57
CA LEU A 74 91.49 -106.37 -40.61
C LEU A 74 90.44 -105.74 -41.53
N LYS A 75 90.09 -106.38 -42.66
CA LYS A 75 89.01 -105.91 -43.54
C LYS A 75 87.66 -106.00 -42.85
N GLU A 76 87.38 -107.08 -42.13
CA GLU A 76 86.16 -107.23 -41.32
C GLU A 76 86.08 -106.16 -40.22
N GLU A 77 87.18 -105.89 -39.51
CA GLU A 77 87.26 -104.83 -38.50
C GLU A 77 87.04 -103.44 -39.09
N ILE A 78 87.67 -103.12 -40.23
CA ILE A 78 87.47 -101.84 -40.94
C ILE A 78 86.01 -101.69 -41.39
N ALA A 79 85.39 -102.76 -41.89
CA ALA A 79 83.98 -102.75 -42.29
C ALA A 79 83.04 -102.56 -41.08
N ALA A 80 83.34 -103.20 -39.94
CA ALA A 80 82.59 -103.00 -38.71
C ALA A 80 82.73 -101.55 -38.19
N GLN A 81 83.94 -101.02 -38.15
CA GLN A 81 84.21 -99.63 -37.77
C GLN A 81 83.55 -98.63 -38.72
N SER A 82 83.53 -98.88 -40.03
CA SER A 82 82.84 -97.99 -40.97
C SER A 82 81.33 -97.96 -40.72
N LEU A 83 80.72 -99.10 -40.39
CA LEU A 83 79.30 -99.15 -40.03
C LEU A 83 79.02 -98.42 -38.71
N GLU A 84 79.91 -98.50 -37.72
CA GLU A 84 79.78 -97.75 -36.46
C GLU A 84 79.92 -96.24 -36.69
N VAL A 85 80.88 -95.82 -37.51
CA VAL A 85 81.05 -94.41 -37.88
C VAL A 85 79.83 -93.89 -38.63
N ASP A 86 79.25 -94.68 -39.55
CA ASP A 86 78.06 -94.27 -40.29
C ASP A 86 76.83 -94.18 -39.37
N ARG A 87 76.66 -95.10 -38.41
CA ARG A 87 75.63 -94.99 -37.37
C ARG A 87 75.79 -93.74 -36.52
N ALA A 88 77.01 -93.47 -36.03
CA ALA A 88 77.30 -92.28 -35.23
C ALA A 88 77.09 -90.98 -36.03
N ARG A 89 77.41 -90.98 -37.32
CA ARG A 89 77.13 -89.85 -38.24
C ARG A 89 75.63 -89.62 -38.40
N ASP A 90 74.84 -90.68 -38.57
CA ASP A 90 73.39 -90.57 -38.69
C ASP A 90 72.73 -90.11 -37.39
N GLU A 91 73.19 -90.58 -36.23
CA GLU A 91 72.75 -90.07 -34.93
C GLU A 91 73.08 -88.58 -34.76
N THR A 92 74.29 -88.18 -35.14
CA THR A 92 74.72 -86.76 -35.12
C THR A 92 73.84 -85.91 -36.04
N ARG A 93 73.53 -86.38 -37.25
CA ARG A 93 72.63 -85.68 -38.17
C ARG A 93 71.22 -85.52 -37.61
N ARG A 94 70.66 -86.56 -36.98
CA ARG A 94 69.34 -86.49 -36.34
C ARG A 94 69.35 -85.51 -35.16
N ALA A 95 70.42 -85.53 -34.35
CA ALA A 95 70.58 -84.60 -33.23
C ALA A 95 70.68 -83.15 -33.69
N LEU A 96 71.43 -82.88 -34.77
CA LEU A 96 71.52 -81.54 -35.36
C LEU A 96 70.17 -81.07 -35.90
N HIS A 97 69.43 -81.91 -36.63
CA HIS A 97 68.09 -81.55 -37.11
C HIS A 97 67.13 -81.24 -35.96
N ALA A 98 67.14 -82.04 -34.89
CA ALA A 98 66.32 -81.80 -33.71
C ALA A 98 66.74 -80.52 -32.96
N LEU A 99 68.02 -80.13 -33.02
CA LEU A 99 68.50 -78.86 -32.48
C LEU A 99 67.97 -77.70 -33.31
N ASP A 100 68.07 -77.77 -34.65
CA ASP A 100 67.58 -76.73 -35.57
C ASP A 100 66.06 -76.51 -35.40
N GLU A 101 65.27 -77.59 -35.27
CA GLU A 101 63.82 -77.50 -34.99
C GLU A 101 63.53 -76.82 -33.65
N LYS A 102 64.32 -77.14 -32.61
CA LYS A 102 64.19 -76.52 -31.29
C LYS A 102 64.61 -75.05 -31.31
N GLU A 103 65.64 -74.69 -32.07
CA GLU A 103 66.05 -73.30 -32.24
C GLU A 103 65.00 -72.50 -33.01
N ALA A 104 64.39 -73.07 -34.04
CA ALA A 104 63.29 -72.43 -34.78
C ALA A 104 62.06 -72.21 -33.88
N THR A 105 61.66 -73.22 -33.11
CA THR A 105 60.52 -73.08 -32.17
C THR A 105 60.82 -72.09 -31.06
N ARG A 106 62.05 -72.07 -30.53
CA ARG A 106 62.48 -71.07 -29.55
C ARG A 106 62.44 -69.65 -30.12
N ALA A 107 62.95 -69.44 -31.33
CA ALA A 107 62.91 -68.14 -31.99
C ALA A 107 61.48 -67.63 -32.19
N GLU A 108 60.55 -68.51 -32.57
CA GLU A 108 59.13 -68.19 -32.71
C GLU A 108 58.49 -67.82 -31.37
N LEU A 109 58.77 -68.58 -30.30
CA LEU A 109 58.28 -68.27 -28.96
C LEU A 109 58.85 -66.94 -28.44
N GLU A 110 60.13 -66.67 -28.64
CA GLU A 110 60.77 -65.40 -28.28
C GLU A 110 60.20 -64.22 -29.09
N ARG A 111 59.78 -64.44 -30.35
CA ARG A 111 59.06 -63.43 -31.13
C ARG A 111 57.69 -63.14 -30.52
N ARG A 112 56.88 -64.17 -30.26
CA ARG A 112 55.55 -64.04 -29.64
C ARG A 112 55.61 -63.40 -28.26
N GLU A 113 56.61 -63.75 -27.46
CA GLU A 113 56.81 -63.14 -26.15
C GLU A 113 57.11 -61.64 -26.27
N ARG A 114 57.93 -61.23 -27.25
CA ARG A 114 58.22 -59.83 -27.53
C ARG A 114 56.98 -59.07 -27.99
N GLU A 115 56.17 -59.66 -28.87
CA GLU A 115 54.90 -59.10 -29.33
C GLU A 115 53.91 -58.92 -28.17
N LEU A 116 53.65 -59.97 -27.39
CA LEU A 116 52.75 -59.90 -26.23
C LEU A 116 53.23 -58.91 -25.16
N ARG A 117 54.55 -58.80 -24.93
CA ARG A 117 55.11 -57.78 -24.02
C ARG A 117 54.92 -56.36 -24.56
N ALA A 118 54.97 -56.16 -25.88
CA ALA A 118 54.69 -54.87 -26.48
C ALA A 118 53.20 -54.51 -26.36
N GLU A 119 52.30 -55.45 -26.66
CA GLU A 119 50.86 -55.27 -26.48
C GLU A 119 50.48 -54.99 -25.02
N LEU A 120 51.08 -55.73 -24.07
CA LEU A 120 50.84 -55.50 -22.64
C LEU A 120 51.28 -54.10 -22.21
N ARG A 121 52.44 -53.62 -22.67
CA ARG A 121 52.89 -52.25 -22.39
C ARG A 121 51.96 -51.22 -22.98
N GLN A 122 51.52 -51.40 -24.22
CA GLN A 122 50.56 -50.50 -24.86
C GLN A 122 49.23 -50.47 -24.08
N ALA A 123 48.69 -51.62 -23.70
CA ALA A 123 47.46 -51.71 -22.92
C ALA A 123 47.62 -51.06 -21.53
N GLN A 124 48.78 -51.20 -20.89
CA GLN A 124 49.09 -50.53 -19.62
C GLN A 124 49.18 -49.01 -19.77
N GLU A 125 49.79 -48.50 -20.84
CA GLU A 125 49.85 -47.07 -21.15
C GLU A 125 48.46 -46.51 -21.44
N GLU A 126 47.64 -47.21 -22.21
CA GLU A 126 46.25 -46.83 -22.50
C GLU A 126 45.40 -46.82 -21.21
N ALA A 127 45.54 -47.84 -20.37
CA ALA A 127 44.86 -47.90 -19.07
C ALA A 127 45.28 -46.75 -18.16
N ALA A 128 46.56 -46.41 -18.10
CA ALA A 128 47.06 -45.28 -17.33
C ALA A 128 46.49 -43.95 -17.84
N ARG A 129 46.48 -43.73 -19.16
CA ARG A 129 45.89 -42.53 -19.80
C ARG A 129 44.39 -42.42 -19.51
N LEU A 130 43.65 -43.52 -19.62
CA LEU A 130 42.21 -43.52 -19.32
C LEU A 130 41.95 -43.28 -17.84
N SER A 131 42.74 -43.85 -16.93
CA SER A 131 42.63 -43.60 -15.50
C SER A 131 42.88 -42.14 -15.15
N GLU A 132 43.89 -41.51 -15.77
CA GLU A 132 44.16 -40.08 -15.58
C GLU A 132 43.03 -39.20 -16.13
N ALA A 133 42.51 -39.54 -17.31
CA ALA A 133 41.37 -38.84 -17.91
C ALA A 133 40.09 -38.97 -17.07
N LEU A 134 39.84 -40.13 -16.46
CA LEU A 134 38.73 -40.33 -15.53
C LEU A 134 38.91 -39.51 -14.26
N ALA A 135 40.08 -39.57 -13.62
CA ALA A 135 40.36 -38.77 -12.43
C ALA A 135 40.23 -37.25 -12.71
N GLY A 136 40.63 -36.79 -13.90
CA GLY A 136 40.42 -35.41 -14.33
C GLY A 136 38.94 -35.04 -14.50
N ARG A 137 38.13 -35.95 -15.06
CA ARG A 137 36.67 -35.75 -15.19
C ARG A 137 35.97 -35.76 -13.84
N ASP A 138 36.36 -36.62 -12.92
CA ASP A 138 35.76 -36.69 -11.58
C ASP A 138 36.00 -35.40 -10.82
N ARG A 139 37.23 -34.84 -10.85
CA ARG A 139 37.52 -33.52 -10.27
C ARG A 139 36.67 -32.41 -10.90
N ALA A 140 36.52 -32.40 -12.22
CA ALA A 140 35.68 -31.41 -12.89
C ALA A 140 34.18 -31.55 -12.54
N LEU A 141 33.72 -32.76 -12.24
CA LEU A 141 32.36 -32.99 -11.74
C LEU A 141 32.20 -32.51 -10.30
N GLU A 142 33.19 -32.75 -9.44
CA GLU A 142 33.20 -32.24 -8.06
C GLU A 142 33.19 -30.71 -8.02
N GLU A 143 34.01 -30.05 -8.85
CA GLU A 143 34.04 -28.60 -9.00
C GLU A 143 32.67 -28.05 -9.43
N ARG A 144 32.06 -28.66 -10.47
CA ARG A 144 30.72 -28.27 -10.93
C ARG A 144 29.63 -28.53 -9.88
N ALA A 145 29.73 -29.61 -9.12
CA ALA A 145 28.78 -29.90 -8.05
C ALA A 145 28.86 -28.82 -6.95
N ALA A 146 30.07 -28.41 -6.57
CA ALA A 146 30.29 -27.32 -5.61
C ALA A 146 29.78 -25.96 -6.14
N GLU A 147 29.99 -25.68 -7.44
CA GLU A 147 29.43 -24.48 -8.09
C GLU A 147 27.90 -24.48 -8.09
N LEU A 148 27.27 -25.63 -8.37
CA LEU A 148 25.82 -25.78 -8.35
C LEU A 148 25.26 -25.62 -6.93
N GLU A 149 25.93 -26.16 -5.91
CA GLU A 149 25.54 -25.99 -4.52
C GLU A 149 25.62 -24.52 -4.10
N LYS A 150 26.70 -23.83 -4.48
CA LYS A 150 26.85 -22.39 -4.24
C LYS A 150 25.76 -21.57 -4.96
N LEU A 151 25.47 -21.90 -6.22
CA LEU A 151 24.41 -21.23 -6.98
C LEU A 151 23.03 -21.50 -6.39
N GLY A 152 22.79 -22.72 -5.89
CA GLY A 152 21.58 -23.08 -5.14
C GLY A 152 21.42 -22.24 -3.89
N ALA A 153 22.46 -22.12 -3.06
CA ALA A 153 22.43 -21.28 -1.87
C ALA A 153 22.16 -19.80 -2.19
N MET A 154 22.78 -19.27 -3.24
CA MET A 154 22.52 -17.90 -3.70
C MET A 154 21.08 -17.72 -4.20
N TYR A 155 20.51 -18.72 -4.87
CA TYR A 155 19.12 -18.69 -5.33
C TYR A 155 18.16 -18.72 -4.15
N ASP A 156 18.40 -19.59 -3.16
CA ASP A 156 17.57 -19.68 -1.95
C ASP A 156 17.61 -18.37 -1.16
N GLU A 157 18.79 -17.76 -1.00
CA GLU A 157 18.94 -16.46 -0.35
C GLU A 157 18.21 -15.35 -1.13
N ALA A 158 18.36 -15.31 -2.46
CA ALA A 158 17.66 -14.34 -3.30
C ALA A 158 16.13 -14.52 -3.24
N SER A 159 15.66 -15.78 -3.22
CA SER A 159 14.24 -16.14 -3.10
C SER A 159 13.68 -15.74 -1.73
N PHE A 160 14.44 -15.96 -0.66
CA PHE A 160 14.09 -15.52 0.68
C PHE A 160 13.98 -14.00 0.76
N ASN A 161 15.00 -13.27 0.26
CA ASN A 161 15.00 -11.81 0.22
C ASN A 161 13.85 -11.24 -0.62
N ALA A 162 13.50 -11.89 -1.74
CA ALA A 162 12.35 -11.50 -2.55
C ALA A 162 11.03 -11.69 -1.79
N SER A 163 10.90 -12.81 -1.07
CA SER A 163 9.72 -13.10 -0.24
C SER A 163 9.60 -12.12 0.92
N GLU A 164 10.71 -11.81 1.60
CA GLU A 164 10.76 -10.79 2.65
C GLU A 164 10.36 -9.41 2.13
N ARG A 165 10.89 -9.02 0.97
CA ARG A 165 10.54 -7.74 0.32
C ARG A 165 9.08 -7.71 -0.12
N GLN A 166 8.52 -8.84 -0.54
CA GLN A 166 7.09 -8.93 -0.86
C GLN A 166 6.21 -8.78 0.38
N ILE A 167 6.60 -9.38 1.50
CA ILE A 167 5.93 -9.15 2.79
C ILE A 167 6.01 -7.67 3.19
N GLU A 168 7.19 -7.04 3.04
CA GLU A 168 7.35 -5.62 3.33
C GLU A 168 6.46 -4.76 2.42
N LEU A 169 6.42 -5.04 1.11
CA LEU A 169 5.56 -4.31 0.17
C LEU A 169 4.09 -4.42 0.55
N VAL A 170 3.60 -5.62 0.86
CA VAL A 170 2.21 -5.81 1.30
C VAL A 170 1.92 -5.06 2.61
N ALA A 171 2.86 -5.05 3.56
CA ALA A 171 2.72 -4.26 4.78
C ALA A 171 2.67 -2.75 4.50
N ARG A 172 3.52 -2.25 3.58
CA ARG A 172 3.51 -0.84 3.14
C ARG A 172 2.23 -0.48 2.40
N GLU A 173 1.70 -1.37 1.57
CA GLU A 173 0.42 -1.19 0.88
C GLU A 173 -0.72 -1.07 1.89
N ALA A 174 -0.77 -1.95 2.90
CA ALA A 174 -1.75 -1.89 3.98
C ALA A 174 -1.64 -0.57 4.78
N ASP A 175 -0.43 -0.09 5.05
CA ASP A 175 -0.20 1.22 5.68
C ASP A 175 -0.71 2.37 4.82
N VAL A 176 -0.47 2.33 3.51
CA VAL A 176 -0.97 3.34 2.56
C VAL A 176 -2.50 3.32 2.52
N GLU A 177 -3.13 2.16 2.50
CA GLU A 177 -4.59 2.02 2.56
C GLU A 177 -5.16 2.60 3.86
N ARG A 178 -4.55 2.27 5.01
CA ARG A 178 -4.95 2.82 6.32
C ARG A 178 -4.83 4.34 6.34
N LEU A 179 -3.69 4.90 5.94
CA LEU A 179 -3.46 6.34 5.89
C LEU A 179 -4.42 7.03 4.91
N THR A 180 -4.74 6.38 3.79
CA THR A 180 -5.73 6.89 2.83
C THR A 180 -7.13 6.92 3.44
N GLY A 181 -7.49 5.89 4.21
CA GLY A 181 -8.72 5.83 5.01
C GLY A 181 -8.78 6.96 6.04
N GLU A 182 -7.75 7.13 6.87
CA GLU A 182 -7.64 8.22 7.86
C GLU A 182 -7.71 9.61 7.20
N LEU A 183 -7.09 9.78 6.04
CA LEU A 183 -7.11 11.04 5.32
C LEU A 183 -8.50 11.31 4.70
N SER A 184 -9.24 10.27 4.32
CA SER A 184 -10.64 10.39 3.89
C SER A 184 -11.57 10.78 5.03
N THR A 185 -11.40 10.20 6.23
CA THR A 185 -12.19 10.57 7.41
C THR A 185 -11.87 11.98 7.86
N LEU A 186 -10.58 12.36 7.91
CA LEU A 186 -10.16 13.71 8.26
C LEU A 186 -10.68 14.75 7.26
N ARG A 187 -10.71 14.42 5.96
CA ARG A 187 -11.33 15.28 4.93
C ARG A 187 -12.83 15.45 5.17
N GLU A 188 -13.53 14.40 5.57
CA GLU A 188 -14.96 14.47 5.87
C GLU A 188 -15.23 15.26 7.16
N GLU A 189 -14.44 15.05 8.21
CA GLU A 189 -14.47 15.87 9.43
C GLU A 189 -14.21 17.35 9.14
N HIS A 190 -13.24 17.66 8.28
CA HIS A 190 -12.97 19.02 7.83
C HIS A 190 -14.17 19.61 7.07
N ARG A 191 -14.77 18.85 6.15
CA ARG A 191 -15.98 19.31 5.44
C ARG A 191 -17.15 19.56 6.38
N GLN A 192 -17.34 18.70 7.38
CA GLN A 192 -18.37 18.87 8.40
C GLN A 192 -18.08 20.08 9.28
N ALA A 193 -16.83 20.30 9.68
CA ALA A 193 -16.41 21.49 10.42
C ALA A 193 -16.64 22.77 9.60
N ASP A 194 -16.30 22.79 8.31
CA ASP A 194 -16.57 23.90 7.40
C ASP A 194 -18.06 24.16 7.21
N ALA A 195 -18.89 23.11 7.18
CA ALA A 195 -20.34 23.23 7.11
C ALA A 195 -20.89 23.85 8.40
N ARG A 196 -20.43 23.39 9.57
CA ARG A 196 -20.78 23.96 10.88
C ARG A 196 -20.34 25.42 11.00
N LEU A 197 -19.15 25.77 10.54
CA LEU A 197 -18.66 27.16 10.51
C LEU A 197 -19.53 28.04 9.60
N ARG A 198 -19.95 27.52 8.44
CA ARG A 198 -20.87 28.23 7.53
C ARG A 198 -22.24 28.44 8.15
N GLU A 199 -22.78 27.43 8.83
CA GLU A 199 -24.07 27.50 9.53
C GLU A 199 -24.00 28.48 10.70
N ALA A 200 -22.97 28.40 11.55
CA ALA A 200 -22.74 29.37 12.62
C ALA A 200 -22.58 30.80 12.07
N GLY A 201 -21.86 30.98 10.96
CA GLY A 201 -21.75 32.27 10.28
C GLY A 201 -23.07 32.76 9.67
N ALA A 202 -23.97 31.88 9.27
CA ALA A 202 -25.33 32.25 8.85
C ALA A 202 -26.19 32.66 10.05
N GLN A 203 -26.15 31.90 11.15
CA GLN A 203 -26.83 32.20 12.40
C GLN A 203 -26.36 33.54 13.00
N ILE A 204 -25.05 33.80 13.01
CA ILE A 204 -24.51 35.10 13.45
C ILE A 204 -25.09 36.23 12.59
N ARG A 205 -25.13 36.07 11.26
CA ARG A 205 -25.71 37.08 10.37
C ARG A 205 -27.20 37.30 10.61
N GLU A 206 -27.95 36.23 10.87
CA GLU A 206 -29.37 36.30 11.23
C GLU A 206 -29.58 37.02 12.56
N LEU A 207 -28.82 36.67 13.60
CA LEU A 207 -28.84 37.33 14.90
C LEU A 207 -28.44 38.80 14.80
N GLU A 208 -27.44 39.14 13.99
CA GLU A 208 -27.07 40.53 13.72
C GLU A 208 -28.21 41.30 13.02
N GLN A 209 -28.89 40.69 12.05
CA GLN A 209 -30.05 41.29 11.39
C GLN A 209 -31.22 41.47 12.37
N ALA A 210 -31.50 40.47 13.21
CA ALA A 210 -32.51 40.53 14.26
C ALA A 210 -32.19 41.65 15.26
N LEU A 211 -30.93 41.73 15.73
CA LEU A 211 -30.45 42.79 16.62
C LEU A 211 -30.54 44.16 15.96
N ARG A 212 -30.21 44.31 14.68
CA ARG A 212 -30.42 45.56 13.93
C ARG A 212 -31.90 45.92 13.84
N GLY A 213 -32.77 44.94 13.60
CA GLY A 213 -34.21 45.11 13.61
C GLY A 213 -34.74 45.58 14.97
N GLU A 214 -34.25 44.96 16.05
CA GLU A 214 -34.62 45.30 17.42
C GLU A 214 -34.08 46.66 17.84
N LYS A 215 -32.82 47.01 17.50
CA LYS A 215 -32.28 48.37 17.66
C LYS A 215 -33.12 49.41 16.93
N ARG A 216 -33.57 49.14 15.70
CA ARG A 216 -34.49 50.04 14.98
C ARG A 216 -35.82 50.18 15.71
N ARG A 217 -36.38 49.09 16.24
CA ARG A 217 -37.60 49.13 17.07
C ARG A 217 -37.38 49.96 18.34
N VAL A 218 -36.26 49.79 19.02
CA VAL A 218 -35.88 50.60 20.19
C VAL A 218 -35.83 52.08 19.82
N VAL A 219 -35.16 52.46 18.73
CA VAL A 219 -35.13 53.86 18.26
C VAL A 219 -36.53 54.39 17.95
N VAL A 220 -37.40 53.59 17.32
CA VAL A 220 -38.79 53.99 17.07
C VAL A 220 -39.58 54.14 18.37
N LEU A 221 -39.40 53.22 19.32
CA LEU A 221 -40.03 53.28 20.64
C LEU A 221 -39.51 54.46 21.45
N GLU A 222 -38.22 54.77 21.44
CA GLU A 222 -37.62 55.95 22.05
C GLU A 222 -38.17 57.23 21.41
N ARG A 223 -38.32 57.27 20.09
CA ARG A 223 -38.95 58.40 19.40
C ARG A 223 -40.43 58.55 19.77
N ASN A 224 -41.16 57.44 19.91
CA ASN A 224 -42.55 57.45 20.35
C ASN A 224 -42.67 57.85 21.82
N ALA A 225 -41.78 57.38 22.69
CA ALA A 225 -41.68 57.80 24.07
C ALA A 225 -41.37 59.30 24.14
N GLY A 226 -40.43 59.80 23.32
CA GLY A 226 -40.14 61.22 23.16
C GLY A 226 -41.34 62.07 22.69
N LYS A 227 -42.15 61.53 21.77
CA LYS A 227 -43.41 62.18 21.37
C LYS A 227 -44.45 62.17 22.49
N LEU A 228 -44.56 61.08 23.24
CA LEU A 228 -45.48 60.97 24.38
C LEU A 228 -45.06 61.89 25.52
N THR A 229 -43.76 62.00 25.83
CA THR A 229 -43.24 62.93 26.82
C THR A 229 -43.43 64.38 26.37
N ALA A 230 -43.21 64.71 25.10
CA ALA A 230 -43.54 66.03 24.57
C ALA A 230 -45.06 66.32 24.66
N ALA A 231 -45.91 65.36 24.32
CA ALA A 231 -47.36 65.51 24.45
C ALA A 231 -47.83 65.61 25.91
N LEU A 232 -47.14 64.96 26.85
CA LEU A 232 -47.36 65.12 28.28
C LEU A 232 -46.91 66.51 28.74
N SER A 233 -45.74 66.99 28.33
CA SER A 233 -45.27 68.36 28.61
C SER A 233 -46.21 69.42 28.04
N ASP A 234 -46.70 69.25 26.81
CA ASP A 234 -47.70 70.15 26.21
C ASP A 234 -49.03 70.13 26.98
N ARG A 235 -49.41 68.98 27.56
CA ARG A 235 -50.58 68.85 28.43
C ARG A 235 -50.35 69.47 29.80
N GLU A 236 -49.18 69.26 30.39
CA GLU A 236 -48.75 69.90 31.63
C GLU A 236 -48.71 71.41 31.45
N GLU A 237 -48.15 71.94 30.36
CA GLU A 237 -48.22 73.38 30.04
C GLU A 237 -49.66 73.88 29.88
N LYS A 238 -50.55 73.10 29.27
CA LYS A 238 -51.97 73.45 29.18
C LYS A 238 -52.66 73.43 30.54
N LEU A 239 -52.28 72.50 31.42
CA LEU A 239 -52.76 72.45 32.81
C LEU A 239 -52.22 73.64 33.60
N ASP A 240 -50.94 73.94 33.52
CA ASP A 240 -50.30 75.13 34.09
C ASP A 240 -50.99 76.43 33.64
N ARG A 241 -51.32 76.56 32.35
CA ARG A 241 -52.06 77.72 31.84
C ARG A 241 -53.46 77.78 32.46
N ARG A 242 -54.16 76.65 32.56
CA ARG A 242 -55.48 76.57 33.22
C ARG A 242 -55.39 76.85 34.72
N GLU A 243 -54.33 76.41 35.40
CA GLU A 243 -54.08 76.71 36.81
C GLU A 243 -53.81 78.19 37.01
N ARG A 244 -53.00 78.81 36.16
CA ARG A 244 -52.79 80.27 36.17
C ARG A 244 -54.09 81.04 35.89
N ASP A 245 -54.95 80.54 35.00
CA ASP A 245 -56.26 81.14 34.75
C ASP A 245 -57.24 80.94 35.91
N LEU A 246 -57.19 79.78 36.59
CA LEU A 246 -57.93 79.54 37.84
C LEU A 246 -57.44 80.45 38.97
N ASP A 247 -56.14 80.69 39.08
CA ASP A 247 -55.57 81.59 40.09
C ASP A 247 -55.93 83.06 39.80
N ARG A 248 -55.94 83.48 38.53
CA ARG A 248 -56.50 84.80 38.13
C ARG A 248 -57.99 84.91 38.45
N LEU A 249 -58.77 83.85 38.25
CA LEU A 249 -60.19 83.84 38.61
C LEU A 249 -60.39 83.88 40.14
N ARG A 250 -59.52 83.23 40.91
CA ARG A 250 -59.50 83.31 42.37
C ARG A 250 -59.09 84.69 42.87
N GLU A 251 -58.14 85.35 42.22
CA GLU A 251 -57.74 86.72 42.53
C GLU A 251 -58.87 87.71 42.26
N LYS A 252 -59.54 87.60 41.10
CA LYS A 252 -60.76 88.37 40.77
C LYS A 252 -61.90 88.11 41.77
N LEU A 253 -62.05 86.88 42.27
CA LEU A 253 -63.01 86.55 43.33
C LEU A 253 -62.63 87.20 44.67
N LYS A 254 -61.33 87.28 44.98
CA LYS A 254 -60.79 87.97 46.17
C LYS A 254 -61.06 89.47 46.11
N GLU A 255 -60.81 90.13 44.98
CA GLU A 255 -61.12 91.54 44.76
C GLU A 255 -62.63 91.84 44.84
N ALA A 256 -63.47 90.96 44.31
CA ALA A 256 -64.93 91.01 44.49
C ALA A 256 -65.36 90.83 45.96
N SER A 257 -64.64 90.00 46.73
CA SER A 257 -64.91 89.82 48.17
C SER A 257 -64.45 91.00 49.03
N GLU A 258 -63.36 91.68 48.65
CA GLU A 258 -62.85 92.87 49.35
C GLU A 258 -63.71 94.11 49.09
N SER A 259 -64.28 94.22 47.90
CA SER A 259 -65.31 95.23 47.59
C SER A 259 -66.62 94.93 48.32
N GLY A 260 -67.00 93.66 48.50
CA GLY A 260 -68.09 93.24 49.39
C GLY A 260 -67.86 93.55 50.88
N ARG A 261 -66.65 93.34 51.41
CA ARG A 261 -66.30 93.67 52.81
C ARG A 261 -66.32 95.17 53.10
N LYS A 262 -65.91 96.01 52.14
CA LYS A 262 -65.95 97.49 52.29
C LYS A 262 -67.38 98.05 52.30
N LEU A 263 -68.32 97.39 51.63
CA LEU A 263 -69.75 97.72 51.69
C LEU A 263 -70.40 97.24 53.01
N ALA A 264 -70.03 96.06 53.51
CA ALA A 264 -70.50 95.54 54.79
C ALA A 264 -70.06 96.40 56.00
N ALA A 265 -68.83 96.91 56.01
CA ALA A 265 -68.31 97.79 57.07
C ALA A 265 -68.98 99.18 57.10
N ARG A 266 -69.52 99.65 55.96
CA ARG A 266 -70.29 100.91 55.90
C ARG A 266 -71.72 100.74 56.43
N LEU A 267 -72.29 99.54 56.36
CA LEU A 267 -73.63 99.21 56.86
C LEU A 267 -73.65 99.04 58.38
N SER A 268 -72.61 98.41 58.97
CA SER A 268 -72.52 98.21 60.43
C SER A 268 -72.31 99.53 61.19
N ALA A 269 -71.56 100.49 60.62
CA ALA A 269 -71.36 101.82 61.22
C ALA A 269 -72.60 102.74 61.18
N ALA A 270 -73.64 102.36 60.42
CA ALA A 270 -74.94 103.02 60.40
C ALA A 270 -75.92 102.40 61.42
N GLN A 271 -75.82 101.08 61.66
CA GLN A 271 -76.68 100.35 62.59
C GLN A 271 -76.33 100.61 64.07
N ASP A 272 -75.05 100.80 64.41
CA ASP A 272 -74.62 101.13 65.78
C ASP A 272 -75.06 102.53 66.26
N ARG A 273 -75.39 103.45 65.33
CA ARG A 273 -75.96 104.76 65.65
C ARG A 273 -77.45 104.70 65.98
N GLN A 274 -78.16 103.71 65.44
CA GLN A 274 -79.59 103.50 65.70
C GLN A 274 -79.82 102.88 67.09
N ALA A 275 -78.98 101.92 67.51
CA ALA A 275 -79.12 101.23 68.78
C ALA A 275 -78.90 102.12 70.03
N ARG A 276 -78.12 103.20 69.92
CA ARG A 276 -77.84 104.10 71.06
C ARG A 276 -78.96 105.09 71.36
N LEU A 277 -79.82 105.41 70.37
CA LEU A 277 -80.95 106.34 70.54
C LEU A 277 -82.21 105.63 71.06
N GLU A 278 -82.33 104.32 70.85
CA GLU A 278 -83.45 103.50 71.36
C GLU A 278 -83.29 103.10 72.84
N GLN A 279 -82.07 103.15 73.39
CA GLN A 279 -81.78 102.70 74.76
C GLN A 279 -82.15 103.72 75.85
N ASP A 280 -82.14 105.03 75.55
CA ASP A 280 -82.43 106.08 76.54
C ASP A 280 -83.94 106.40 76.67
N LEU A 281 -84.73 106.20 75.61
CA LEU A 281 -86.20 106.31 75.65
C LEU A 281 -86.87 105.17 76.45
N ALA A 282 -86.16 104.06 76.68
CA ALA A 282 -86.66 102.89 77.42
C ALA A 282 -86.58 103.02 78.96
N VAL A 283 -85.79 103.97 79.48
CA VAL A 283 -85.62 104.18 80.94
C VAL A 283 -86.69 105.11 81.53
N GLN A 284 -87.16 106.11 80.79
CA GLN A 284 -88.26 107.01 81.23
C GLN A 284 -89.66 106.39 81.14
N ALA A 285 -89.83 105.29 80.40
CA ALA A 285 -91.12 104.61 80.21
C ALA A 285 -91.50 103.63 81.34
N ARG A 286 -90.61 103.39 82.33
CA ARG A 286 -90.83 102.42 83.42
C ARG A 286 -91.33 103.01 84.74
N GLU A 287 -91.27 104.32 84.94
CA GLU A 287 -91.72 104.95 86.21
C GLU A 287 -93.19 105.43 86.22
N SER A 288 -93.85 105.59 85.07
CA SER A 288 -95.19 106.17 85.00
C SER A 288 -96.35 105.16 84.90
N LYS A 289 -96.09 103.87 85.16
CA LYS A 289 -97.08 102.77 84.99
C LYS A 289 -97.62 102.13 86.27
N ALA A 290 -97.29 102.67 87.45
CA ALA A 290 -97.81 102.18 88.75
C ALA A 290 -98.83 103.11 89.45
N LEU A 291 -99.16 104.28 88.88
CA LEU A 291 -100.21 105.17 89.42
C LEU A 291 -101.10 105.67 88.28
N ARG A 292 -102.06 104.83 87.87
CA ARG A 292 -103.44 105.21 87.51
C ARG A 292 -104.19 104.02 86.92
N ALA A 293 -104.41 103.01 87.77
CA ALA A 293 -105.68 102.31 87.79
C ALA A 293 -106.65 103.18 88.61
N VAL A 294 -107.40 104.02 87.91
CA VAL A 294 -108.73 104.58 88.20
C VAL A 294 -108.85 105.75 87.21
N GLN A 295 -109.39 105.47 86.03
CA GLN A 295 -110.62 106.11 85.58
C GLN A 295 -110.92 105.62 84.16
N ASP A 296 -111.58 104.46 84.12
CA ASP A 296 -112.58 104.24 83.08
C ASP A 296 -113.61 105.35 83.18
N ARG A 297 -113.60 106.26 82.20
CA ARG A 297 -114.80 106.59 81.44
C ARG A 297 -114.47 107.40 80.19
N LYS A 298 -114.74 106.74 79.06
CA LYS A 298 -115.69 107.23 78.06
C LYS A 298 -115.14 108.25 77.05
N TRP A 299 -114.65 107.75 75.91
CA TRP A 299 -115.16 108.15 74.60
C TRP A 299 -114.72 107.16 73.51
N GLY A 300 -115.64 106.80 72.60
CA GLY A 300 -115.37 106.00 71.41
C GLY A 300 -115.23 106.87 70.15
N GLY A 301 -114.75 106.27 69.05
CA GLY A 301 -114.76 106.86 67.71
C GLY A 301 -113.49 106.55 66.88
N PRO A 302 -113.55 106.54 65.53
CA PRO A 302 -112.92 105.51 64.68
C PRO A 302 -111.99 106.04 63.54
N ALA A 303 -111.63 105.14 62.59
CA ALA A 303 -111.03 105.35 61.24
C ALA A 303 -109.49 105.46 61.18
N ALA A 304 -108.75 105.09 60.11
CA ALA A 304 -108.95 104.34 58.86
C ALA A 304 -107.58 104.22 58.12
N ALA A 305 -107.51 103.28 57.16
CA ALA A 305 -106.71 103.27 55.91
C ALA A 305 -105.16 103.27 55.98
N GLY A 306 -104.41 102.56 55.12
CA GLY A 306 -104.77 101.70 53.98
C GLY A 306 -103.51 101.28 53.18
N SER A 307 -103.71 100.27 52.30
CA SER A 307 -103.01 99.91 51.03
C SER A 307 -101.49 99.67 51.01
N ASP A 308 -100.90 98.75 50.23
CA ASP A 308 -101.32 97.83 49.14
C ASP A 308 -100.15 96.80 48.98
N GLY A 309 -100.33 95.49 48.76
CA GLY A 309 -100.72 94.80 47.51
C GLY A 309 -99.46 94.49 46.66
N GLY A 310 -99.10 93.31 46.15
CA GLY A 310 -99.63 91.95 45.87
C GLY A 310 -98.69 91.35 44.78
N GLY A 311 -98.56 90.06 44.43
CA GLY A 311 -99.21 88.80 44.78
C GLY A 311 -98.60 87.61 43.98
N GLU A 312 -98.95 86.39 44.40
CA GLU A 312 -98.84 85.05 43.76
C GLU A 312 -99.84 84.91 42.58
N GLY A 313 -99.96 83.87 41.73
CA GLY A 313 -99.50 82.49 41.58
C GLY A 313 -100.48 81.71 40.66
N GLY A 314 -100.16 80.48 40.19
CA GLY A 314 -101.15 79.41 39.92
C GLY A 314 -101.47 78.91 38.49
N ALA A 315 -101.18 77.61 38.26
CA ALA A 315 -101.95 76.50 37.62
C ALA A 315 -102.43 76.45 36.14
N ASP A 316 -102.39 75.20 35.63
CA ASP A 316 -103.31 74.49 34.71
C ASP A 316 -102.85 73.94 33.33
N ARG A 317 -103.26 72.68 33.10
CA ARG A 317 -103.01 71.80 31.96
C ARG A 317 -104.08 72.00 30.87
N VAL A 318 -103.86 72.84 29.86
CA VAL A 318 -104.44 72.72 28.49
C VAL A 318 -103.58 73.53 27.51
N GLU A 319 -102.38 73.06 27.15
CA GLU A 319 -101.59 73.67 26.06
C GLU A 319 -100.73 72.65 25.27
N THR A 320 -101.05 71.36 25.37
CA THR A 320 -100.35 70.25 24.72
C THR A 320 -100.78 69.96 23.28
N ALA A 321 -101.54 70.85 22.64
CA ALA A 321 -101.86 70.78 21.20
C ALA A 321 -101.23 71.93 20.39
N LEU A 322 -101.06 73.12 20.98
CA LEU A 322 -100.45 74.30 20.33
C LEU A 322 -98.90 74.33 20.43
N LEU A 323 -98.32 73.58 21.37
CA LEU A 323 -96.85 73.43 21.45
C LEU A 323 -96.29 72.45 20.39
N ARG A 324 -97.11 71.53 19.86
CA ARG A 324 -96.69 70.53 18.87
C ARG A 324 -96.67 71.09 17.43
N GLU A 325 -97.46 72.11 17.16
CA GLU A 325 -97.47 72.83 15.88
C GLU A 325 -96.24 73.74 15.72
N ARG A 326 -95.87 74.47 16.78
CA ARG A 326 -94.66 75.32 16.83
C ARG A 326 -93.35 74.54 16.76
N ILE A 327 -93.32 73.31 17.26
CA ILE A 327 -92.14 72.42 17.16
C ILE A 327 -91.97 71.89 15.72
N ASN A 328 -93.06 71.67 14.96
CA ASN A 328 -92.97 71.24 13.57
C ASN A 328 -92.59 72.38 12.61
N ASP A 329 -93.02 73.62 12.87
CA ASP A 329 -92.59 74.78 12.08
C ASP A 329 -91.12 75.13 12.32
N LEU A 330 -90.64 75.03 13.57
CA LEU A 330 -89.22 75.24 13.90
C LEU A 330 -88.31 74.12 13.34
N ALA A 331 -88.81 72.88 13.26
CA ALA A 331 -88.07 71.77 12.64
C ALA A 331 -87.96 71.91 11.11
N ALA A 332 -88.96 72.47 10.42
CA ALA A 332 -88.90 72.73 8.98
C ALA A 332 -87.92 73.86 8.62
N GLU A 333 -87.81 74.89 9.47
CA GLU A 333 -86.88 76.01 9.26
C GLU A 333 -85.41 75.58 9.47
N VAL A 334 -85.14 74.75 10.48
CA VAL A 334 -83.79 74.21 10.75
C VAL A 334 -83.33 73.27 9.63
N VAL A 335 -84.21 72.41 9.11
CA VAL A 335 -83.87 71.50 7.97
C VAL A 335 -83.68 72.29 6.67
N SER A 336 -84.45 73.36 6.45
CA SER A 336 -84.27 74.30 5.33
C SER A 336 -82.93 75.05 5.41
N LEU A 337 -82.51 75.48 6.60
CA LEU A 337 -81.25 76.19 6.79
C LEU A 337 -80.03 75.26 6.62
N THR A 338 -80.10 74.02 7.12
CA THR A 338 -79.06 73.01 6.91
C THR A 338 -78.96 72.58 5.46
N ALA A 339 -80.08 72.45 4.74
CA ALA A 339 -80.04 72.19 3.29
C ALA A 339 -79.40 73.35 2.49
N ARG A 340 -79.52 74.60 2.95
CA ARG A 340 -78.84 75.76 2.33
C ARG A 340 -77.36 75.84 2.66
N LEU A 341 -76.93 75.38 3.85
CA LEU A 341 -75.54 75.41 4.28
C LEU A 341 -74.72 74.21 3.77
N GLU A 342 -75.36 73.04 3.58
CA GLU A 342 -74.68 71.82 3.09
C GLU A 342 -74.51 71.77 1.56
N GLY A 343 -75.17 72.66 0.80
CA GLY A 343 -74.99 72.76 -0.65
C GLY A 343 -75.60 71.59 -1.45
N PRO A 344 -75.44 71.59 -2.79
CA PRO A 344 -76.24 70.75 -3.70
C PRO A 344 -76.08 69.22 -3.53
N ASP A 345 -75.05 68.77 -2.81
CA ASP A 345 -74.75 67.35 -2.60
C ASP A 345 -75.18 66.80 -1.21
N SER A 346 -76.03 67.53 -0.48
CA SER A 346 -76.57 67.06 0.81
C SER A 346 -77.49 65.83 0.64
N PRO A 347 -77.37 64.80 1.49
CA PRO A 347 -78.25 63.62 1.50
C PRO A 347 -79.73 63.95 1.76
N ILE A 348 -80.04 65.15 2.25
CA ILE A 348 -81.41 65.65 2.48
C ILE A 348 -82.16 65.87 1.15
N HIS A 349 -81.48 66.33 0.10
CA HIS A 349 -82.08 66.47 -1.24
C HIS A 349 -82.48 65.12 -1.82
N LYS A 350 -81.69 64.08 -1.53
CA LYS A 350 -81.92 62.71 -2.02
C LYS A 350 -83.15 62.06 -1.36
N ALA A 351 -83.42 62.38 -0.09
CA ALA A 351 -84.60 61.90 0.63
C ALA A 351 -85.89 62.65 0.22
N LEU A 352 -85.81 63.95 -0.08
CA LEU A 352 -86.96 64.74 -0.56
C LEU A 352 -87.38 64.41 -2.00
N ALA A 353 -86.44 63.96 -2.84
CA ALA A 353 -86.70 63.53 -4.21
C ALA A 353 -87.28 62.10 -4.30
N ALA A 354 -86.99 61.25 -3.32
CA ALA A 354 -87.50 59.87 -3.25
C ALA A 354 -88.99 59.79 -2.89
N ASP A 355 -89.55 60.83 -2.29
CA ASP A 355 -90.95 60.89 -1.80
C ASP A 355 -91.92 61.58 -2.79
N ALA A 356 -91.52 61.69 -4.06
CA ALA A 356 -92.33 62.28 -5.14
C ALA A 356 -93.10 61.24 -5.98
N GLY A 357 -93.18 59.98 -5.51
CA GLY A 357 -93.64 58.84 -6.31
C GLY A 357 -94.88 58.09 -5.81
N ASP A 358 -95.44 58.38 -4.63
CA ASP A 358 -96.59 57.63 -4.12
C ASP A 358 -97.55 58.50 -3.31
N ALA A 359 -98.44 59.18 -4.04
CA ALA A 359 -99.62 59.83 -3.47
C ALA A 359 -100.83 58.93 -3.73
N GLY A 360 -101.13 58.05 -2.76
CA GLY A 360 -102.23 57.09 -2.83
C GLY A 360 -103.01 56.96 -1.52
N ALA A 361 -103.95 57.89 -1.32
CA ALA A 361 -105.24 57.74 -0.61
C ALA A 361 -105.28 57.16 0.83
N GLY A 362 -105.67 58.00 1.81
CA GLY A 362 -106.22 57.48 3.07
C GLY A 362 -106.37 58.45 4.25
N ALA A 363 -107.25 59.44 4.13
CA ALA A 363 -108.03 60.08 5.20
C ALA A 363 -107.34 60.80 6.41
N ALA A 364 -107.70 62.08 6.51
CA ALA A 364 -107.85 62.91 7.73
C ALA A 364 -106.60 63.58 8.35
N GLY A 365 -106.25 64.75 7.78
CA GLY A 365 -106.16 65.98 8.59
C GLY A 365 -104.80 66.44 9.09
N GLY A 366 -103.89 66.83 8.18
CA GLY A 366 -102.72 67.65 8.50
C GLY A 366 -101.66 67.64 7.41
N VAL A 367 -101.30 68.81 6.87
CA VAL A 367 -100.30 68.97 5.78
C VAL A 367 -98.98 68.26 6.14
N SER A 368 -98.48 67.39 5.26
CA SER A 368 -97.23 66.66 5.45
C SER A 368 -96.02 67.60 5.54
N LEU A 369 -95.04 67.25 6.38
CA LEU A 369 -93.79 68.00 6.57
C LEU A 369 -93.03 68.20 5.25
N ALA A 370 -93.09 67.22 4.33
CA ALA A 370 -92.43 67.28 3.03
C ALA A 370 -93.07 68.32 2.09
N GLU A 371 -94.38 68.52 2.16
CA GLU A 371 -95.08 69.56 1.38
C GLU A 371 -94.76 70.97 1.91
N ARG A 372 -94.63 71.14 3.23
CA ARG A 372 -94.24 72.43 3.85
C ARG A 372 -92.81 72.84 3.51
N ILE A 373 -91.86 71.91 3.48
CA ILE A 373 -90.47 72.18 3.07
C ILE A 373 -90.41 72.60 1.59
N ARG A 374 -91.20 71.97 0.71
CA ARG A 374 -91.31 72.36 -0.70
C ARG A 374 -91.92 73.76 -0.89
N ALA A 375 -92.95 74.11 -0.14
CA ALA A 375 -93.55 75.44 -0.18
C ALA A 375 -92.56 76.55 0.23
N LEU A 376 -91.75 76.31 1.28
CA LEU A 376 -90.72 77.25 1.74
C LEU A 376 -89.57 77.42 0.74
N GLN A 377 -89.11 76.33 0.10
CA GLN A 377 -88.08 76.44 -0.95
C GLN A 377 -88.59 77.21 -2.18
N LYS A 378 -89.86 77.02 -2.58
CA LYS A 378 -90.46 77.75 -3.70
C LYS A 378 -90.65 79.23 -3.40
N ALA A 379 -91.06 79.59 -2.18
CA ALA A 379 -91.16 80.97 -1.72
C ALA A 379 -89.80 81.68 -1.64
N ALA A 380 -88.74 80.94 -1.30
CA ALA A 380 -87.40 81.51 -1.17
C ALA A 380 -86.62 81.59 -2.49
N GLY A 381 -86.98 80.79 -3.52
CA GLY A 381 -86.49 80.92 -4.89
C GLY A 381 -87.19 82.01 -5.72
N ALA A 382 -88.45 82.34 -5.39
CA ALA A 382 -89.19 83.44 -6.02
C ALA A 382 -88.73 84.85 -5.59
N LYS A 383 -87.93 84.95 -4.51
CA LYS A 383 -87.39 86.21 -3.97
C LYS A 383 -85.98 86.56 -4.46
N THR A 384 -85.37 85.71 -5.28
CA THR A 384 -84.01 85.88 -5.85
C THR A 384 -84.00 86.02 -7.37
N ALA A 385 -85.17 86.14 -8.01
CA ALA A 385 -85.33 86.32 -9.45
C ALA A 385 -86.34 87.43 -9.81
N GLY A 386 -86.43 88.46 -8.97
CA GLY A 386 -87.24 89.67 -9.17
C GLY A 386 -86.45 90.90 -8.75
#